data_AF-J3L4R3-F1
#
_entry.id   AF-J3L4R3-F1
#
_cell.length_a   1.000
_cell.length_b   1.000
_cell.length_c   1.000
_cell.angle_alpha   90.00
_cell.angle_beta   90.00
_cell.angle_gamma   90.00
#
_symmetry.space_group_name_H-M   'P 1'
#
loop_
_entity.id
_entity.type
_entity.pdbx_description
1 polymer ?
#
loop_
_entity_poly.entity_id
_entity_poly.type
_entity_poly.pdbx_seq_one_letter_code
_entity_poly.pdbx_strand_id
1 'polypeptide(L)'
;MEEAGREKDISVAVEDLGAATKDTVNISAKPTRRYPLLSWTTILALIALVGVYIFSVSFKQNGMLLGLMQTNMIEKQREKLCQDPSIPVTEIPYVHYPTPDTYSRKECACTPVRFFAILSMQRSGSGWIETLLNSHENISSNGEIFSIKERRSNITSITKTLDKLYNLDWLSSAAKNECTAAVGLKWMLNQGLMKHHKEIAEYFNQRGVSAIFLLRRNLLQRYVSVLANAHDSATKQLNGTHKSHVHSKHEAEVLAQFKPEINTTSLIADLKKFDKLAADALVNFKTTRHIILYYEDVVSNKTKLMDVLDFMRLPKRKLSSRHVKIHTKLLRDHIYNWADVNKTLMGTQYESFLND
;
A
#
# COMPACT_ATOMS: atom_id res chain seq x y z
N MET A 1 57.03 21.40 70.75
CA MET A 1 58.46 21.67 70.51
C MET A 1 58.54 23.05 69.90
N GLU A 2 59.24 23.91 70.62
CA GLU A 2 59.95 25.13 70.21
C GLU A 2 59.26 26.02 69.16
N GLU A 3 58.86 27.23 69.55
CA GLU A 3 59.77 28.39 69.73
C GLU A 3 60.51 28.74 68.44
N ALA A 4 60.69 29.99 68.06
CA ALA A 4 60.28 31.25 68.63
C ALA A 4 60.82 32.32 67.67
N GLY A 5 60.29 33.52 67.82
CA GLY A 5 61.11 34.70 67.75
C GLY A 5 60.96 35.48 66.44
N ARG A 6 60.97 36.80 66.50
CA ARG A 6 61.22 37.68 67.63
C ARG A 6 60.84 39.09 67.18
N GLU A 7 60.27 39.86 68.11
CA GLU A 7 60.69 41.23 68.51
C GLU A 7 60.98 42.24 67.38
N LYS A 8 60.50 43.48 67.38
CA LYS A 8 60.44 44.53 68.42
C LYS A 8 60.19 45.81 67.57
N ASP A 9 59.72 46.98 67.99
CA ASP A 9 59.54 47.67 69.27
C ASP A 9 58.77 48.97 68.90
N ILE A 10 57.79 49.43 69.68
CA ILE A 10 57.88 50.61 70.60
C ILE A 10 57.97 51.94 69.83
N SER A 11 57.26 53.04 70.11
CA SER A 11 56.21 53.48 71.06
C SER A 11 56.05 54.99 70.77
N VAL A 12 54.94 55.68 71.04
CA VAL A 12 54.62 56.50 72.23
C VAL A 12 53.47 57.41 71.76
N ALA A 13 52.25 57.32 72.30
CA ALA A 13 51.60 58.18 73.32
C ALA A 13 51.25 59.61 72.79
N VAL A 14 50.15 60.28 73.14
CA VAL A 14 49.35 60.43 74.38
C VAL A 14 47.93 60.98 74.02
N GLU A 15 46.97 60.71 74.92
CA GLU A 15 45.66 61.35 75.29
C GLU A 15 45.27 62.72 74.66
N ASP A 16 44.01 63.23 74.61
CA ASP A 16 42.71 62.89 75.21
C ASP A 16 41.54 63.59 74.45
N LEU A 17 40.30 63.11 74.70
CA LEU A 17 38.96 63.77 74.62
C LEU A 17 38.41 64.47 73.35
N GLY A 18 37.22 64.01 72.90
CA GLY A 18 36.13 64.93 72.48
C GLY A 18 35.28 64.61 71.23
N ALA A 19 34.06 64.12 71.47
CA ALA A 19 32.77 64.40 70.77
C ALA A 19 32.50 64.07 69.26
N ALA A 20 31.43 63.27 69.08
CA ALA A 20 30.33 63.33 68.08
C ALA A 20 30.63 63.46 66.57
N THR A 21 30.15 62.52 65.72
CA THR A 21 28.85 62.54 65.00
C THR A 21 28.66 61.29 64.10
N LYS A 22 27.42 61.10 63.65
CA LYS A 22 26.79 60.01 62.88
C LYS A 22 27.49 59.56 61.59
N ASP A 23 27.38 58.28 61.28
CA ASP A 23 26.69 57.68 60.10
C ASP A 23 26.98 56.16 60.13
N THR A 24 26.06 55.23 59.90
CA THR A 24 25.78 54.67 58.56
C THR A 24 24.71 53.57 58.67
N VAL A 25 23.68 53.68 57.82
CA VAL A 25 22.84 52.66 57.15
C VAL A 25 22.81 51.22 57.69
N ASN A 26 21.63 50.79 58.17
CA ASN A 26 21.24 49.38 58.35
C ASN A 26 20.49 48.86 57.11
N ILE A 27 20.99 47.77 56.52
CA ILE A 27 20.33 47.01 55.44
C ILE A 27 19.41 45.96 56.09
N SER A 28 18.11 46.01 55.78
CA SER A 28 17.14 44.94 56.07
C SER A 28 16.70 44.25 54.78
N ALA A 29 16.76 42.93 54.80
CA ALA A 29 16.54 42.03 53.66
C ALA A 29 15.05 41.91 53.26
N LYS A 30 14.81 41.75 51.95
CA LYS A 30 13.62 41.07 51.39
C LYS A 30 14.09 40.04 50.35
N PRO A 31 13.50 38.84 50.26
CA PRO A 31 13.93 37.82 49.32
C PRO A 31 13.26 38.05 47.95
N THR A 32 14.06 38.33 46.93
CA THR A 32 13.57 38.41 45.54
C THR A 32 13.77 37.05 44.87
N ARG A 33 12.65 36.37 44.56
CA ARG A 33 12.62 35.09 43.85
C ARG A 33 13.18 35.28 42.43
N ARG A 34 14.47 34.99 42.22
CA ARG A 34 15.12 35.04 40.90
C ARG A 34 14.90 33.70 40.19
N TYR A 35 14.02 33.67 39.19
CA TYR A 35 14.05 32.60 38.19
C TYR A 35 15.34 32.77 37.37
N PRO A 36 16.20 31.74 37.25
CA PRO A 36 17.45 31.88 36.52
C PRO A 36 17.16 32.06 35.02
N LEU A 37 17.66 33.15 34.43
CA LEU A 37 17.55 33.49 33.01
C LEU A 37 17.94 32.33 32.06
N LEU A 38 18.80 31.41 32.52
CA LEU A 38 19.20 30.19 31.82
C LEU A 38 18.04 29.19 31.60
N SER A 39 17.03 29.20 32.48
CA SER A 39 15.80 28.41 32.31
C SER A 39 14.89 28.97 31.22
N TRP A 40 14.93 30.28 30.98
CA TRP A 40 14.02 30.91 30.02
C TRP A 40 14.54 30.79 28.59
N THR A 41 15.86 30.91 28.40
CA THR A 41 16.51 30.71 27.09
C THR A 41 16.39 29.27 26.59
N THR A 42 16.48 28.28 27.49
CA THR A 42 16.29 26.87 27.16
C THR A 42 14.84 26.55 26.77
N ILE A 43 13.87 27.11 27.48
CA ILE A 43 12.44 26.98 27.13
C ILE A 43 12.15 27.62 25.76
N LEU A 44 12.67 28.82 25.50
CA LEU A 44 12.49 29.50 24.21
C LEU A 44 13.14 28.74 23.05
N ALA A 45 14.32 28.16 23.25
CA ALA A 45 14.97 27.31 22.25
C ALA A 45 14.15 26.05 21.95
N LEU A 46 13.54 25.44 22.98
CA LEU A 46 12.67 24.28 22.80
C LEU A 46 11.40 24.65 22.03
N ILE A 47 10.78 25.79 22.35
CA ILE A 47 9.61 26.31 21.62
C ILE A 47 9.97 26.62 20.17
N ALA A 48 11.13 27.19 19.90
CA ALA A 48 11.60 27.45 18.54
C ALA A 48 11.83 26.15 17.75
N LEU A 49 12.46 25.13 18.37
CA LEU A 49 12.66 23.81 17.76
C LEU A 49 11.33 23.11 17.48
N VAL A 50 10.38 23.15 18.41
CA VAL A 50 9.04 22.61 18.23
C VAL A 50 8.29 23.39 17.15
N GLY A 51 8.42 24.72 17.11
CA GLY A 51 7.85 25.57 16.08
C GLY A 51 8.40 25.26 14.69
N VAL A 52 9.72 25.10 14.54
CA VAL A 52 10.37 24.67 13.28
C VAL A 52 9.94 23.27 12.89
N TYR A 53 9.81 22.34 13.84
CA TYR A 53 9.34 20.99 13.58
C TYR A 53 7.89 20.97 13.11
N ILE A 54 6.98 21.68 13.81
CA ILE A 54 5.58 21.81 13.42
C ILE A 54 5.50 22.46 12.05
N PHE A 55 6.22 23.57 11.80
CA PHE A 55 6.24 24.25 10.52
C PHE A 55 6.77 23.37 9.39
N SER A 56 7.82 22.59 9.64
CA SER A 56 8.38 21.59 8.71
C SER A 56 7.36 20.51 8.33
N VAL A 57 6.64 19.96 9.32
CA VAL A 57 5.60 18.95 9.10
C VAL A 57 4.40 19.56 8.36
N SER A 58 3.97 20.76 8.75
CA SER A 58 2.89 21.50 8.08
C SER A 58 3.26 21.86 6.64
N PHE A 59 4.51 22.24 6.36
CA PHE A 59 4.96 22.53 4.99
C PHE A 59 5.01 21.29 4.12
N LYS A 60 5.41 20.13 4.67
CA LYS A 60 5.36 18.84 3.95
C LYS A 60 3.91 18.41 3.64
N GLN A 61 3.00 18.57 4.59
CA GLN A 61 1.58 18.25 4.39
C GLN A 61 0.92 19.22 3.39
N ASN A 62 1.18 20.53 3.52
CA ASN A 62 0.65 21.54 2.61
C ASN A 62 1.27 21.46 1.21
N GLY A 63 2.56 21.12 1.08
CA GLY A 63 3.21 20.93 -0.22
C GLY A 63 2.63 19.76 -0.99
N MET A 64 2.24 18.67 -0.31
CA MET A 64 1.55 17.55 -0.94
C MET A 64 0.11 17.90 -1.36
N LEU A 65 -0.61 18.65 -0.52
CA LEU A 65 -1.94 19.16 -0.83
C LEU A 65 -1.92 20.14 -2.00
N LEU A 66 -0.94 21.06 -2.04
CA LEU A 66 -0.76 22.03 -3.12
C LEU A 66 -0.39 21.34 -4.43
N GLY A 67 0.49 20.32 -4.39
CA GLY A 67 0.80 19.48 -5.55
C GLY A 67 -0.42 18.76 -6.10
N LEU A 68 -1.26 18.19 -5.23
CA LEU A 68 -2.52 17.53 -5.63
C LEU A 68 -3.55 18.52 -6.18
N MET A 69 -3.63 19.74 -5.65
CA MET A 69 -4.48 20.79 -6.21
C MET A 69 -4.00 21.24 -7.59
N GLN A 70 -2.68 21.38 -7.78
CA GLN A 70 -2.09 21.78 -9.04
C GLN A 70 -2.27 20.71 -10.13
N THR A 71 -2.07 19.43 -9.83
CA THR A 71 -2.32 18.34 -10.78
C THR A 71 -3.80 18.27 -11.16
N ASN A 72 -4.71 18.40 -10.20
CA ASN A 72 -6.15 18.44 -10.47
C ASN A 72 -6.55 19.64 -11.37
N MET A 73 -5.90 20.80 -11.23
CA MET A 73 -6.17 21.95 -12.10
C MET A 73 -5.66 21.73 -13.54
N ILE A 74 -4.47 21.16 -13.69
CA ILE A 74 -3.89 20.82 -15.00
C ILE A 74 -4.74 19.76 -15.70
N GLU A 75 -5.14 18.72 -14.96
CA GLU A 75 -6.01 17.65 -15.44
C GLU A 75 -7.36 18.23 -15.93
N LYS A 76 -8.00 19.09 -15.13
CA LYS A 76 -9.24 19.80 -15.53
C LYS A 76 -9.08 20.72 -16.74
N GLN A 77 -7.94 21.39 -16.88
CA GLN A 77 -7.68 22.24 -18.05
C GLN A 77 -7.52 21.37 -19.30
N ARG A 78 -6.88 20.21 -19.18
CA ARG A 78 -6.67 19.27 -20.28
C ARG A 78 -7.93 18.53 -20.67
N GLU A 79 -8.77 18.16 -19.69
CA GLU A 79 -10.12 17.66 -19.94
C GLU A 79 -10.92 18.59 -20.85
N LYS A 80 -10.82 19.91 -20.65
CA LYS A 80 -11.46 20.90 -21.54
C LYS A 80 -10.86 20.93 -22.94
N LEU A 81 -9.54 20.79 -23.07
CA LEU A 81 -8.86 20.83 -24.37
C LEU A 81 -9.11 19.55 -25.19
N CYS A 82 -9.11 18.40 -24.53
CA CYS A 82 -9.28 17.09 -25.13
C CYS A 82 -10.74 16.60 -25.08
N GLN A 83 -11.72 17.51 -25.00
CA GLN A 83 -13.13 17.17 -24.89
C GLN A 83 -13.59 16.36 -26.11
N ASP A 84 -13.88 15.08 -25.89
CA ASP A 84 -14.51 14.21 -26.88
C ASP A 84 -16.02 14.18 -26.63
N PRO A 85 -16.84 14.75 -27.54
CA PRO A 85 -18.29 14.82 -27.37
C PRO A 85 -18.97 13.43 -27.40
N SER A 86 -18.26 12.37 -27.81
CA SER A 86 -18.78 11.00 -27.80
C SER A 86 -18.77 10.36 -26.40
N ILE A 87 -18.03 10.93 -25.43
CA ILE A 87 -17.95 10.41 -24.07
C ILE A 87 -19.21 10.80 -23.29
N PRO A 88 -20.00 9.83 -22.79
CA PRO A 88 -21.18 10.13 -21.99
C PRO A 88 -20.82 10.89 -20.71
N VAL A 89 -21.69 11.80 -20.26
CA VAL A 89 -21.49 12.58 -19.02
C VAL A 89 -21.24 11.68 -17.80
N THR A 90 -21.89 10.52 -17.75
CA THR A 90 -21.72 9.53 -16.69
C THR A 90 -20.34 8.86 -16.65
N GLU A 91 -19.58 8.94 -17.74
CA GLU A 91 -18.25 8.33 -17.89
C GLU A 91 -17.11 9.32 -17.61
N ILE A 92 -17.40 10.63 -17.62
CA ILE A 92 -16.41 11.70 -17.40
C ILE A 92 -15.60 11.49 -16.11
N PRO A 93 -16.20 11.12 -14.95
CA PRO A 93 -15.42 10.94 -13.70
C PRO A 93 -14.37 9.82 -13.75
N TYR A 94 -14.40 8.96 -14.76
CA TYR A 94 -13.55 7.79 -14.91
C TYR A 94 -12.57 7.93 -16.09
N VAL A 95 -12.50 9.11 -16.70
CA VAL A 95 -11.65 9.42 -17.86
C VAL A 95 -10.65 10.49 -17.45
N HIS A 96 -9.37 10.16 -17.56
CA HIS A 96 -8.28 11.01 -17.09
C HIS A 96 -7.34 11.38 -18.24
N TYR A 97 -6.68 12.53 -18.12
CA TYR A 97 -5.63 12.94 -19.06
C TYR A 97 -4.30 13.22 -18.34
N PRO A 98 -3.63 12.18 -17.79
CA PRO A 98 -2.41 12.32 -17.00
C PRO A 98 -1.32 13.16 -17.68
N THR A 99 -0.56 13.89 -16.87
CA THR A 99 0.62 14.66 -17.25
C THR A 99 1.82 14.15 -16.46
N PRO A 100 2.44 13.04 -16.89
CA PRO A 100 3.62 12.49 -16.22
C PRO A 100 4.74 13.54 -16.11
N ASP A 101 5.39 13.58 -14.95
CA ASP A 101 6.52 14.48 -14.69
C ASP A 101 7.78 14.00 -15.43
N THR A 102 7.87 12.69 -15.69
CA THR A 102 9.07 12.04 -16.22
C THR A 102 9.17 12.08 -17.75
N TYR A 103 8.08 12.34 -18.47
CA TYR A 103 8.07 12.42 -19.93
C TYR A 103 6.82 13.12 -20.48
N SER A 104 6.90 13.60 -21.73
CA SER A 104 5.72 14.10 -22.46
C SER A 104 5.00 12.96 -23.17
N ARG A 105 3.67 12.87 -22.98
CA ARG A 105 2.80 11.93 -23.71
C ARG A 105 2.68 12.22 -25.22
N LYS A 106 3.20 13.36 -25.70
CA LYS A 106 3.21 13.78 -27.12
C LYS A 106 1.85 13.55 -27.80
N GLU A 107 1.79 12.74 -28.86
CA GLU A 107 0.57 12.41 -29.61
C GLU A 107 -0.51 11.74 -28.76
N CYS A 108 -0.13 11.04 -27.68
CA CYS A 108 -1.04 10.41 -26.73
C CYS A 108 -1.62 11.39 -25.69
N ALA A 109 -1.31 12.68 -25.78
CA ALA A 109 -1.77 13.72 -24.85
C ALA A 109 -3.28 13.72 -24.61
N CYS A 110 -4.07 13.58 -25.69
CA CYS A 110 -5.52 13.52 -25.66
C CYS A 110 -6.07 12.10 -25.72
N THR A 111 -5.25 11.06 -25.51
CA THR A 111 -5.78 9.71 -25.30
C THR A 111 -6.31 9.60 -23.86
N PRO A 112 -7.62 9.35 -23.67
CA PRO A 112 -8.19 9.18 -22.34
C PRO A 112 -7.61 7.95 -21.65
N VAL A 113 -7.33 8.06 -20.35
CA VAL A 113 -6.77 7.00 -19.53
C VAL A 113 -7.76 6.63 -18.43
N ARG A 114 -8.00 5.33 -18.26
CA ARG A 114 -8.86 4.79 -17.22
C ARG A 114 -8.05 4.11 -16.15
N PHE A 115 -8.36 4.41 -14.90
CA PHE A 115 -7.66 3.83 -13.76
C PHE A 115 -8.35 2.58 -13.28
N PHE A 116 -7.57 1.53 -12.99
CA PHE A 116 -8.13 0.29 -12.44
C PHE A 116 -7.24 -0.36 -11.38
N ALA A 117 -7.86 -1.19 -10.54
CA ALA A 117 -7.16 -2.03 -9.58
C ALA A 117 -7.75 -3.44 -9.55
N ILE A 118 -6.92 -4.46 -9.75
CA ILE A 118 -7.31 -5.86 -9.61
C ILE A 118 -7.20 -6.24 -8.14
N LEU A 119 -8.33 -6.32 -7.45
CA LEU A 119 -8.42 -6.65 -6.02
C LEU A 119 -8.61 -8.16 -5.86
N SER A 120 -7.66 -8.83 -5.21
CA SER A 120 -7.62 -10.30 -5.19
C SER A 120 -7.02 -10.84 -3.90
N MET A 121 -7.16 -12.14 -3.66
CA MET A 121 -6.35 -12.87 -2.68
C MET A 121 -5.24 -13.64 -3.38
N GLN A 122 -4.19 -14.03 -2.64
CA GLN A 122 -3.14 -14.90 -3.18
C GLN A 122 -3.76 -16.19 -3.76
N ARG A 123 -3.18 -16.67 -4.87
CA ARG A 123 -3.57 -17.90 -5.56
C ARG A 123 -5.01 -17.91 -6.11
N SER A 124 -5.60 -16.74 -6.37
CA SER A 124 -6.91 -16.59 -7.00
C SER A 124 -6.84 -16.34 -8.52
N GLY A 125 -5.68 -16.56 -9.15
CA GLY A 125 -5.50 -16.42 -10.61
C GLY A 125 -5.15 -15.01 -11.09
N SER A 126 -4.94 -14.04 -10.19
CA SER A 126 -4.72 -12.64 -10.54
C SER A 126 -3.45 -12.39 -11.35
N GLY A 127 -2.37 -13.15 -11.11
CA GLY A 127 -1.18 -13.07 -11.98
C GLY A 127 -1.44 -13.54 -13.42
N TRP A 128 -2.31 -14.53 -13.62
CA TRP A 128 -2.69 -14.97 -14.97
C TRP A 128 -3.58 -13.95 -15.67
N ILE A 129 -4.62 -13.43 -15.00
CA ILE A 129 -5.48 -12.39 -15.56
C ILE A 129 -4.70 -11.12 -15.87
N GLU A 130 -3.78 -10.72 -15.00
CA GLU A 130 -2.89 -9.59 -15.26
C GLU A 130 -2.10 -9.77 -16.56
N THR A 131 -1.51 -10.94 -16.81
CA THR A 131 -0.80 -11.19 -18.07
C THR A 131 -1.71 -11.16 -19.29
N LEU A 132 -2.97 -11.61 -19.15
CA LEU A 132 -3.96 -11.51 -20.21
C LEU A 132 -4.28 -10.05 -20.52
N LEU A 133 -4.55 -9.23 -19.50
CA LEU A 133 -4.83 -7.80 -19.68
C LEU A 133 -3.62 -7.07 -20.29
N ASN A 134 -2.40 -7.37 -19.80
CA ASN A 134 -1.17 -6.78 -20.34
C ASN A 134 -0.84 -7.23 -21.78
N SER A 135 -1.50 -8.25 -22.33
CA SER A 135 -1.38 -8.56 -23.76
C SER A 135 -2.15 -7.58 -24.65
N HIS A 136 -3.04 -6.76 -24.08
CA HIS A 136 -3.67 -5.66 -24.78
C HIS A 136 -2.68 -4.50 -24.95
N GLU A 137 -2.60 -3.90 -26.14
CA GLU A 137 -1.63 -2.84 -26.46
C GLU A 137 -1.83 -1.58 -25.60
N ASN A 138 -3.08 -1.23 -25.29
CA ASN A 138 -3.40 -0.02 -24.51
C ASN A 138 -3.57 -0.23 -22.99
N ILE A 139 -3.31 -1.43 -22.44
CA ILE A 139 -3.49 -1.71 -21.00
C ILE A 139 -2.14 -1.93 -20.32
N SER A 140 -1.86 -1.17 -19.26
CA SER A 140 -0.68 -1.32 -18.41
C SER A 140 -1.06 -1.65 -16.96
N SER A 141 -1.03 -2.93 -16.58
CA SER A 141 -1.08 -3.41 -15.19
C SER A 141 0.32 -3.61 -14.63
N ASN A 142 0.63 -2.90 -13.53
CA ASN A 142 1.99 -2.75 -13.00
C ASN A 142 2.35 -3.73 -11.86
N GLY A 143 1.72 -4.90 -11.79
CA GLY A 143 2.04 -5.92 -10.78
C GLY A 143 1.59 -5.56 -9.36
N GLU A 144 2.16 -6.25 -8.38
CA GLU A 144 1.87 -6.07 -6.95
C GLU A 144 2.75 -4.99 -6.34
N ILE A 145 2.53 -3.73 -6.72
CA ILE A 145 3.37 -2.62 -6.24
C ILE A 145 3.33 -2.47 -4.70
N PHE A 146 2.25 -2.91 -4.05
CA PHE A 146 2.07 -2.88 -2.59
C PHE A 146 2.51 -4.16 -1.86
N SER A 147 3.14 -5.11 -2.55
CA SER A 147 3.88 -6.18 -1.88
C SER A 147 5.02 -5.63 -0.99
N ILE A 148 5.59 -4.49 -1.40
CA ILE A 148 6.65 -3.75 -0.70
C ILE A 148 6.06 -3.01 0.51
N LYS A 149 6.60 -3.26 1.70
CA LYS A 149 6.03 -2.82 2.99
C LYS A 149 6.05 -1.30 3.14
N GLU A 150 7.12 -0.65 2.71
CA GLU A 150 7.36 0.78 2.85
C GLU A 150 6.25 1.60 2.16
N ARG A 151 5.80 1.12 0.98
CA ARG A 151 4.75 1.76 0.17
C ARG A 151 3.36 1.69 0.81
N ARG A 152 3.17 0.76 1.75
CA ARG A 152 1.92 0.57 2.51
C ARG A 152 2.09 0.78 4.01
N SER A 153 3.10 1.55 4.42
CA SER A 153 3.37 1.86 5.82
C SER A 153 2.24 2.65 6.47
N ASN A 154 1.64 3.59 5.73
CA ASN A 154 0.49 4.40 6.12
C ASN A 154 -0.29 4.87 4.88
N ILE A 155 -1.44 5.52 5.09
CA ILE A 155 -2.29 6.00 3.99
C ILE A 155 -1.60 7.01 3.08
N THR A 156 -0.77 7.91 3.62
CA THR A 156 -0.01 8.89 2.84
C THR A 156 0.98 8.24 1.86
N SER A 157 1.67 7.19 2.31
CA SER A 157 2.57 6.40 1.44
C SER A 157 1.79 5.68 0.33
N ILE A 158 0.59 5.19 0.66
CA ILE A 158 -0.30 4.52 -0.29
C ILE A 158 -0.77 5.49 -1.36
N THR A 159 -1.35 6.63 -0.96
CA THR A 159 -1.88 7.62 -1.90
C THR A 159 -0.78 8.18 -2.79
N LYS A 160 0.39 8.53 -2.22
CA LYS A 160 1.55 8.98 -3.01
C LYS A 160 2.00 7.93 -4.05
N THR A 161 1.92 6.65 -3.70
CA THR A 161 2.26 5.56 -4.64
C THR A 161 1.21 5.44 -5.74
N LEU A 162 -0.08 5.54 -5.40
CA LEU A 162 -1.17 5.53 -6.37
C LEU A 162 -1.12 6.75 -7.31
N ASP A 163 -0.85 7.94 -6.78
CA ASP A 163 -0.74 9.17 -7.58
C ASP A 163 0.39 9.04 -8.61
N LYS A 164 1.55 8.51 -8.19
CA LYS A 164 2.65 8.23 -9.11
C LYS A 164 2.27 7.22 -10.20
N LEU A 165 1.54 6.16 -9.84
CA LEU A 165 1.06 5.16 -10.79
C LEU A 165 0.08 5.77 -11.81
N TYR A 166 -0.93 6.48 -11.32
CA TYR A 166 -2.01 6.99 -12.14
C TYR A 166 -1.61 8.26 -12.93
N ASN A 167 -0.56 8.96 -12.51
CA ASN A 167 0.08 9.99 -13.34
C ASN A 167 0.95 9.41 -14.47
N LEU A 168 1.04 8.08 -14.59
CA LEU A 168 1.91 7.35 -15.54
C LEU A 168 3.42 7.52 -15.30
N ASP A 169 3.84 7.92 -14.09
CA ASP A 169 5.26 8.05 -13.70
C ASP A 169 5.84 6.75 -13.11
N TRP A 170 5.10 5.64 -13.23
CA TRP A 170 5.54 4.34 -12.76
C TRP A 170 6.23 3.54 -13.86
N LEU A 171 7.56 3.55 -13.81
CA LEU A 171 8.37 2.75 -14.73
C LEU A 171 8.35 1.27 -14.33
N SER A 172 7.85 0.43 -15.23
CA SER A 172 7.88 -1.02 -15.09
C SER A 172 7.97 -1.71 -16.45
N SER A 173 8.14 -3.03 -16.45
CA SER A 173 8.08 -3.83 -17.68
C SER A 173 6.68 -3.87 -18.33
N ALA A 174 5.65 -3.30 -17.69
CA ALA A 174 4.32 -3.16 -18.26
C ALA A 174 4.15 -1.90 -19.14
N ALA A 175 5.16 -1.03 -19.19
CA ALA A 175 5.16 0.16 -20.03
C ALA A 175 4.90 -0.20 -21.50
N LYS A 176 4.12 0.65 -22.18
CA LYS A 176 3.65 0.43 -23.54
C LYS A 176 4.36 1.36 -24.52
N ASN A 177 4.56 0.87 -25.74
CA ASN A 177 5.02 1.70 -26.85
C ASN A 177 3.85 2.50 -27.43
N GLU A 178 2.64 1.93 -27.36
CA GLU A 178 1.39 2.54 -27.79
C GLU A 178 0.80 3.47 -26.71
N CYS A 179 -0.16 4.31 -27.11
CA CYS A 179 -0.89 5.15 -26.18
C CYS A 179 -1.64 4.28 -25.15
N THR A 180 -1.25 4.41 -23.88
CA THR A 180 -1.95 3.76 -22.76
C THR A 180 -3.34 4.36 -22.60
N ALA A 181 -4.36 3.52 -22.62
CA ALA A 181 -5.77 3.88 -22.41
C ALA A 181 -6.32 3.35 -21.08
N ALA A 182 -5.64 2.38 -20.46
CA ALA A 182 -5.93 1.99 -19.09
C ALA A 182 -4.64 1.67 -18.33
N VAL A 183 -4.53 2.17 -17.10
CA VAL A 183 -3.40 1.92 -16.22
C VAL A 183 -3.89 1.46 -14.86
N GLY A 184 -3.20 0.50 -14.29
CA GLY A 184 -3.59 -0.07 -13.03
C GLY A 184 -2.54 -0.93 -12.38
N LEU A 185 -2.99 -1.67 -11.38
CA LEU A 185 -2.18 -2.54 -10.55
C LEU A 185 -2.95 -3.78 -10.13
N LYS A 186 -2.20 -4.77 -9.66
CA LYS A 186 -2.73 -5.89 -8.90
C LYS A 186 -2.52 -5.62 -7.41
N TRP A 187 -3.55 -5.78 -6.60
CA TRP A 187 -3.48 -5.50 -5.17
C TRP A 187 -4.13 -6.62 -4.36
N MET A 188 -3.32 -7.27 -3.52
CA MET A 188 -3.85 -8.31 -2.65
C MET A 188 -4.59 -7.70 -1.45
N LEU A 189 -5.72 -8.28 -1.05
CA LEU A 189 -6.56 -7.76 0.04
C LEU A 189 -5.78 -7.57 1.36
N ASN A 190 -4.80 -8.45 1.62
CA ASN A 190 -3.95 -8.40 2.82
C ASN A 190 -2.73 -7.45 2.70
N GLN A 191 -2.53 -6.78 1.57
CA GLN A 191 -1.42 -5.86 1.33
C GLN A 191 -1.78 -4.41 1.69
N GLY A 192 -2.36 -4.20 2.87
CA GLY A 192 -2.73 -2.87 3.37
C GLY A 192 -4.08 -2.35 2.85
N LEU A 193 -4.63 -2.91 1.77
CA LEU A 193 -5.94 -2.55 1.22
C LEU A 193 -7.05 -2.61 2.28
N MET A 194 -7.21 -3.77 2.93
CA MET A 194 -8.24 -3.95 3.95
C MET A 194 -7.95 -3.21 5.26
N LYS A 195 -6.70 -2.81 5.50
CA LYS A 195 -6.30 -2.02 6.68
C LYS A 195 -6.73 -0.56 6.55
N HIS A 196 -6.65 -0.01 5.34
CA HIS A 196 -6.96 1.40 5.02
C HIS A 196 -8.17 1.50 4.07
N HIS A 197 -9.14 0.61 4.24
CA HIS A 197 -10.20 0.39 3.25
C HIS A 197 -11.09 1.63 3.04
N LYS A 198 -11.33 2.44 4.09
CA LYS A 198 -12.18 3.64 4.00
C LYS A 198 -11.51 4.70 3.13
N GLU A 199 -10.27 5.02 3.45
CA GLU A 199 -9.49 6.04 2.76
C GLU A 199 -9.17 5.62 1.32
N ILE A 200 -8.96 4.32 1.07
CA ILE A 200 -8.74 3.81 -0.29
C ILE A 200 -10.04 3.81 -1.10
N ALA A 201 -11.19 3.49 -0.49
CA ALA A 201 -12.48 3.60 -1.18
C ALA A 201 -12.81 5.06 -1.54
N GLU A 202 -12.51 6.00 -0.63
CA GLU A 202 -12.61 7.44 -0.90
C GLU A 202 -11.69 7.86 -2.05
N TYR A 203 -10.42 7.43 -2.03
CA TYR A 203 -9.49 7.69 -3.13
C TYR A 203 -10.02 7.14 -4.47
N PHE A 204 -10.52 5.90 -4.47
CA PHE A 204 -11.05 5.26 -5.68
C PHE A 204 -12.23 6.04 -6.25
N ASN A 205 -13.15 6.50 -5.39
CA ASN A 205 -14.30 7.29 -5.80
C ASN A 205 -13.90 8.67 -6.30
N GLN A 206 -12.96 9.34 -5.62
CA GLN A 206 -12.48 10.67 -5.99
C GLN A 206 -11.69 10.65 -7.30
N ARG A 207 -10.88 9.62 -7.52
CA ARG A 207 -9.97 9.48 -8.67
C ARG A 207 -10.53 8.59 -9.76
N GLY A 208 -11.80 8.21 -9.73
CA GLY A 208 -12.40 7.39 -10.80
C GLY A 208 -11.77 6.01 -11.00
N VAL A 209 -11.22 5.40 -9.95
CA VAL A 209 -10.57 4.08 -10.05
C VAL A 209 -11.61 2.99 -10.10
N SER A 210 -11.56 2.18 -11.17
CA SER A 210 -12.42 1.01 -11.36
C SER A 210 -11.84 -0.23 -10.68
N ALA A 211 -12.55 -0.78 -9.70
CA ALA A 211 -12.12 -1.99 -9.00
C ALA A 211 -12.56 -3.27 -9.73
N ILE A 212 -11.63 -4.18 -9.95
CA ILE A 212 -11.91 -5.50 -10.55
C ILE A 212 -11.65 -6.54 -9.45
N PHE A 213 -12.71 -7.03 -8.83
CA PHE A 213 -12.60 -8.12 -7.87
C PHE A 213 -12.36 -9.43 -8.62
N LEU A 214 -11.24 -10.09 -8.31
CA LEU A 214 -10.98 -11.46 -8.74
C LEU A 214 -10.91 -12.37 -7.54
N LEU A 215 -11.98 -13.14 -7.36
CA LEU A 215 -12.16 -14.09 -6.27
C LEU A 215 -12.04 -15.52 -6.78
N ARG A 216 -11.91 -16.48 -5.86
CA ARG A 216 -11.87 -17.90 -6.19
C ARG A 216 -12.87 -18.62 -5.30
N ARG A 217 -13.83 -19.32 -5.90
CA ARG A 217 -14.91 -19.99 -5.16
C ARG A 217 -14.39 -21.17 -4.38
N ASN A 218 -13.55 -22.01 -4.98
CA ASN A 218 -13.01 -23.18 -4.29
C ASN A 218 -11.81 -22.79 -3.40
N LEU A 219 -12.09 -22.48 -2.14
CA LEU A 219 -11.09 -22.06 -1.18
C LEU A 219 -10.16 -23.20 -0.73
N LEU A 220 -10.61 -24.46 -0.76
CA LEU A 220 -9.76 -25.62 -0.48
C LEU A 220 -8.68 -25.78 -1.55
N GLN A 221 -9.06 -25.78 -2.83
CA GLN A 221 -8.13 -25.85 -3.95
C GLN A 221 -7.18 -24.64 -3.97
N ARG A 222 -7.68 -23.47 -3.58
CA ARG A 222 -6.82 -22.30 -3.37
C ARG A 222 -5.81 -22.54 -2.24
N TYR A 223 -6.24 -23.11 -1.11
CA TYR A 223 -5.38 -23.39 0.04
C TYR A 223 -4.27 -24.41 -0.31
N VAL A 224 -4.61 -25.48 -1.02
CA VAL A 224 -3.62 -26.41 -1.61
C VAL A 224 -2.60 -25.64 -2.44
N SER A 225 -3.05 -24.72 -3.30
CA SER A 225 -2.14 -23.92 -4.11
C SER A 225 -1.28 -22.94 -3.29
N VAL A 226 -1.72 -22.49 -2.12
CA VAL A 226 -0.91 -21.67 -1.21
C VAL A 226 0.20 -22.52 -0.61
N LEU A 227 -0.14 -23.70 -0.10
CA LEU A 227 0.82 -24.62 0.51
C LEU A 227 1.87 -25.09 -0.50
N ALA A 228 1.45 -25.45 -1.73
CA ALA A 228 2.38 -25.83 -2.79
C ALA A 228 3.32 -24.69 -3.20
N ASN A 229 2.83 -23.45 -3.26
CA ASN A 229 3.67 -22.29 -3.54
C ASN A 229 4.67 -22.02 -2.40
N ALA A 230 4.26 -22.19 -1.14
CA ALA A 230 5.14 -22.04 0.02
C ALA A 230 6.23 -23.12 0.04
N HIS A 231 5.86 -24.36 -0.27
CA HIS A 231 6.81 -25.46 -0.43
C HIS A 231 7.85 -25.14 -1.51
N ASP A 232 7.42 -24.74 -2.72
CA ASP A 232 8.35 -24.35 -3.78
C ASP A 232 9.23 -23.16 -3.39
N SER A 233 8.71 -22.20 -2.63
CA SER A 233 9.53 -21.08 -2.15
C SER A 233 10.64 -21.53 -1.20
N ALA A 234 10.43 -22.62 -0.44
CA ALA A 234 11.41 -23.17 0.49
C ALA A 234 12.39 -24.13 -0.20
N THR A 235 11.89 -25.00 -1.09
CA THR A 235 12.67 -26.08 -1.71
C THR A 235 13.21 -25.75 -3.09
N LYS A 236 12.66 -24.72 -3.75
CA LYS A 236 13.08 -24.20 -5.06
C LYS A 236 13.15 -25.31 -6.12
N GLN A 237 12.00 -25.96 -6.35
CA GLN A 237 11.90 -27.24 -7.07
C GLN A 237 12.33 -27.15 -8.54
N LEU A 238 12.34 -25.94 -9.11
CA LEU A 238 12.74 -25.71 -10.50
C LEU A 238 14.16 -25.13 -10.56
N ASN A 239 15.15 -26.02 -10.64
CA ASN A 239 16.57 -25.68 -10.79
C ASN A 239 17.06 -24.66 -9.74
N GLY A 240 16.67 -24.83 -8.47
CA GLY A 240 17.07 -23.92 -7.40
C GLY A 240 16.43 -22.54 -7.49
N THR A 241 15.34 -22.37 -8.25
CA THR A 241 14.58 -21.13 -8.36
C THR A 241 13.12 -21.32 -7.94
N HIS A 242 12.60 -20.39 -7.13
CA HIS A 242 11.16 -20.32 -6.83
C HIS A 242 10.39 -19.76 -8.03
N LYS A 243 9.28 -20.40 -8.41
CA LYS A 243 8.39 -19.93 -9.48
C LYS A 243 6.93 -19.93 -9.02
N SER A 244 6.38 -18.73 -8.81
CA SER A 244 4.95 -18.58 -8.50
C SER A 244 4.03 -18.86 -9.70
N HIS A 245 4.57 -18.76 -10.92
CA HIS A 245 3.93 -19.02 -12.21
C HIS A 245 4.92 -19.72 -13.15
N VAL A 246 4.40 -20.58 -14.02
CA VAL A 246 5.19 -21.39 -14.97
C VAL A 246 4.72 -21.20 -16.40
N HIS A 247 5.61 -21.48 -17.35
CA HIS A 247 5.35 -21.27 -18.78
C HIS A 247 5.34 -22.57 -19.60
N SER A 248 5.71 -23.69 -19.00
CA SER A 248 5.68 -25.00 -19.64
C SER A 248 4.85 -26.02 -18.84
N LYS A 249 4.34 -27.04 -19.54
CA LYS A 249 3.64 -28.16 -18.91
C LYS A 249 4.57 -28.96 -17.99
N HIS A 250 5.83 -29.13 -18.38
CA HIS A 250 6.80 -29.86 -17.57
C HIS A 250 7.07 -29.19 -16.22
N GLU A 251 7.32 -27.88 -16.19
CA GLU A 251 7.47 -27.13 -14.94
C GLU A 251 6.20 -27.22 -14.06
N ALA A 252 5.02 -27.13 -14.69
CA ALA A 252 3.74 -27.29 -14.01
C ALA A 252 3.61 -28.68 -13.36
N GLU A 253 4.00 -29.73 -14.07
CA GLU A 253 3.98 -31.11 -13.58
C GLU A 253 4.92 -31.29 -12.38
N VAL A 254 6.15 -30.76 -12.45
CA VAL A 254 7.11 -30.81 -11.32
C VAL A 254 6.52 -30.14 -10.08
N LEU A 255 6.00 -28.91 -10.21
CA LEU A 255 5.44 -28.19 -9.07
C LEU A 255 4.18 -28.87 -8.49
N ALA A 256 3.41 -29.57 -9.32
CA ALA A 256 2.19 -30.28 -8.91
C ALA A 256 2.47 -31.63 -8.23
N GLN A 257 3.72 -32.09 -8.16
CA GLN A 257 4.07 -33.34 -7.47
C GLN A 257 3.94 -33.23 -5.95
N PHE A 258 4.16 -32.04 -5.40
CA PHE A 258 4.03 -31.80 -3.96
C PHE A 258 2.56 -31.88 -3.54
N LYS A 259 2.26 -32.79 -2.60
CA LYS A 259 0.95 -32.93 -1.98
C LYS A 259 1.02 -32.48 -0.53
N PRO A 260 0.45 -31.32 -0.16
CA PRO A 260 0.42 -30.91 1.22
C PRO A 260 -0.40 -31.87 2.08
N GLU A 261 0.07 -32.07 3.30
CA GLU A 261 -0.76 -32.52 4.42
C GLU A 261 -1.50 -31.31 5.00
N ILE A 262 -2.81 -31.39 5.10
CA ILE A 262 -3.68 -30.30 5.57
C ILE A 262 -4.02 -30.51 7.03
N ASN A 263 -3.79 -29.48 7.85
CA ASN A 263 -4.23 -29.47 9.25
C ASN A 263 -5.76 -29.38 9.33
N THR A 264 -6.43 -30.49 9.62
CA THR A 264 -7.90 -30.58 9.69
C THR A 264 -8.48 -29.83 10.88
N THR A 265 -7.73 -29.71 11.98
CA THR A 265 -8.15 -29.00 13.19
C THR A 265 -8.39 -27.51 12.92
N SER A 266 -7.58 -26.87 12.06
CA SER A 266 -7.75 -25.44 11.72
C SER A 266 -8.51 -25.19 10.41
N LEU A 267 -8.71 -26.22 9.58
CA LEU A 267 -9.17 -26.08 8.20
C LEU A 267 -10.45 -25.25 8.06
N ILE A 268 -11.50 -25.57 8.81
CA ILE A 268 -12.79 -24.86 8.76
C ILE A 268 -12.63 -23.39 9.16
N ALA A 269 -11.84 -23.11 10.20
CA ALA A 269 -11.57 -21.76 10.66
C ALA A 269 -10.78 -20.95 9.62
N ASP A 270 -9.80 -21.59 8.97
CA ASP A 270 -9.00 -20.98 7.91
C ASP A 270 -9.87 -20.65 6.69
N LEU A 271 -10.71 -21.59 6.21
CA LEU A 271 -11.65 -21.35 5.11
C LEU A 271 -12.60 -20.19 5.45
N LYS A 272 -13.18 -20.18 6.66
CA LYS A 272 -14.09 -19.13 7.13
C LYS A 272 -13.45 -17.76 7.15
N LYS A 273 -12.18 -17.67 7.57
CA LYS A 273 -11.43 -16.41 7.60
C LYS A 273 -11.30 -15.81 6.20
N PHE A 274 -11.08 -16.64 5.19
CA PHE A 274 -10.90 -16.17 3.82
C PHE A 274 -12.21 -15.82 3.12
N ASP A 275 -13.28 -16.56 3.38
CA ASP A 275 -14.63 -16.17 2.95
C ASP A 275 -15.01 -14.82 3.56
N LYS A 276 -14.79 -14.67 4.87
CA LYS A 276 -15.03 -13.40 5.56
C LYS A 276 -14.22 -12.25 4.95
N LEU A 277 -12.92 -12.47 4.67
CA LEU A 277 -12.08 -11.45 4.04
C LEU A 277 -12.62 -11.00 2.67
N ALA A 278 -13.12 -11.94 1.86
CA ALA A 278 -13.72 -11.63 0.56
C ALA A 278 -15.03 -10.85 0.73
N ALA A 279 -15.92 -11.30 1.61
CA ALA A 279 -17.19 -10.65 1.90
C ALA A 279 -16.99 -9.23 2.44
N ASP A 280 -16.09 -9.07 3.42
CA ASP A 280 -15.75 -7.78 4.01
C ASP A 280 -15.18 -6.82 2.95
N ALA A 281 -14.38 -7.32 2.00
CA ALA A 281 -13.87 -6.50 0.91
C ALA A 281 -14.99 -6.00 -0.01
N LEU A 282 -15.92 -6.85 -0.40
CA LEU A 282 -17.08 -6.43 -1.22
C LEU A 282 -17.95 -5.41 -0.48
N VAL A 283 -18.16 -5.58 0.83
CA VAL A 283 -18.90 -4.62 1.66
C VAL A 283 -18.17 -3.28 1.77
N ASN A 284 -16.86 -3.31 2.03
CA ASN A 284 -16.06 -2.10 2.23
C ASN A 284 -15.92 -1.26 0.95
N PHE A 285 -15.96 -1.89 -0.22
CA PHE A 285 -15.84 -1.24 -1.53
C PHE A 285 -17.17 -1.19 -2.29
N LYS A 286 -18.31 -1.40 -1.62
CA LYS A 286 -19.64 -1.41 -2.26
C LYS A 286 -19.99 -0.12 -3.00
N THR A 287 -19.42 1.02 -2.56
CA THR A 287 -19.65 2.34 -3.15
C THR A 287 -18.70 2.65 -4.30
N THR A 288 -17.65 1.86 -4.49
CA THR A 288 -16.73 2.05 -5.61
C THR A 288 -17.31 1.45 -6.88
N ARG A 289 -16.92 2.03 -8.02
CA ARG A 289 -17.22 1.41 -9.32
C ARG A 289 -16.47 0.09 -9.42
N HIS A 290 -17.21 -1.03 -9.44
CA HIS A 290 -16.57 -2.35 -9.45
C HIS A 290 -17.28 -3.39 -10.32
N ILE A 291 -16.52 -4.40 -10.74
CA ILE A 291 -16.98 -5.65 -11.33
C ILE A 291 -16.45 -6.82 -10.50
N ILE A 292 -17.24 -7.90 -10.37
CA ILE A 292 -16.86 -9.10 -9.64
C ILE A 292 -16.68 -10.25 -10.63
N LEU A 293 -15.52 -10.89 -10.55
CA LEU A 293 -15.15 -12.06 -11.32
C LEU A 293 -14.75 -13.18 -10.37
N TYR A 294 -15.08 -14.40 -10.76
CA TYR A 294 -14.58 -15.59 -10.12
C TYR A 294 -13.65 -16.33 -11.08
N TYR A 295 -12.53 -16.81 -10.55
CA TYR A 295 -11.50 -17.54 -11.29
C TYR A 295 -12.10 -18.68 -12.13
N GLU A 296 -13.03 -19.44 -11.54
CA GLU A 296 -13.70 -20.56 -12.17
C GLU A 296 -14.50 -20.14 -13.42
N ASP A 297 -15.14 -18.96 -13.38
CA ASP A 297 -15.89 -18.41 -14.52
C ASP A 297 -14.96 -17.98 -15.64
N VAL A 298 -13.82 -17.36 -15.30
CA VAL A 298 -12.84 -16.89 -16.28
C VAL A 298 -12.12 -18.07 -16.96
N VAL A 299 -11.86 -19.15 -16.21
CA VAL A 299 -11.26 -20.38 -16.76
C VAL A 299 -12.23 -21.12 -17.67
N SER A 300 -13.49 -21.27 -17.24
CA SER A 300 -14.52 -21.98 -18.00
C SER A 300 -14.98 -21.20 -19.23
N ASN A 301 -15.10 -19.87 -19.12
CA ASN A 301 -15.55 -19.01 -20.19
C ASN A 301 -14.64 -17.78 -20.37
N LYS A 302 -13.78 -17.83 -21.39
CA LYS A 302 -12.86 -16.73 -21.72
C LYS A 302 -13.57 -15.44 -22.15
N THR A 303 -14.85 -15.49 -22.54
CA THR A 303 -15.58 -14.26 -22.88
C THR A 303 -15.80 -13.36 -21.67
N LYS A 304 -15.68 -13.89 -20.44
CA LYS A 304 -15.74 -13.08 -19.20
C LYS A 304 -14.69 -11.99 -19.12
N LEU A 305 -13.54 -12.15 -19.80
CA LEU A 305 -12.56 -11.07 -19.89
C LEU A 305 -13.01 -9.92 -20.82
N MET A 306 -13.91 -10.19 -21.75
CA MET A 306 -14.51 -9.13 -22.57
C MET A 306 -15.41 -8.23 -21.72
N ASP A 307 -16.09 -8.79 -20.71
CA ASP A 307 -16.86 -7.99 -19.74
C ASP A 307 -15.95 -7.02 -18.98
N VAL A 308 -14.68 -7.38 -18.73
CA VAL A 308 -13.68 -6.51 -18.11
C VAL A 308 -13.24 -5.39 -19.05
N LEU A 309 -13.02 -5.71 -20.34
CA LEU A 309 -12.70 -4.71 -21.35
C LEU A 309 -13.88 -3.73 -21.54
N ASP A 310 -15.10 -4.24 -21.60
CA ASP A 310 -16.33 -3.42 -21.68
C ASP A 310 -16.50 -2.54 -20.44
N PHE A 311 -16.29 -3.10 -19.25
CA PHE A 311 -16.35 -2.37 -17.99
C PHE A 311 -15.36 -1.20 -17.95
N MET A 312 -14.16 -1.40 -18.52
CA MET A 312 -13.14 -0.37 -18.71
C MET A 312 -13.30 0.42 -20.02
N ARG A 313 -14.37 0.23 -20.80
CA ARG A 313 -14.61 0.91 -22.09
C ARG A 313 -13.44 0.82 -23.07
N LEU A 314 -12.79 -0.33 -23.14
CA LEU A 314 -11.70 -0.60 -24.07
C LEU A 314 -12.17 -1.47 -25.25
N PRO A 315 -11.53 -1.36 -26.41
CA PRO A 315 -11.81 -2.24 -27.54
C PRO A 315 -11.65 -3.71 -27.15
N LYS A 316 -12.63 -4.55 -27.53
CA LYS A 316 -12.51 -6.00 -27.37
C LYS A 316 -11.41 -6.51 -28.27
N ARG A 317 -10.44 -7.22 -27.68
CA ARG A 317 -9.34 -7.86 -28.41
C ARG A 317 -9.06 -9.23 -27.83
N LYS A 318 -8.49 -10.10 -28.67
CA LYS A 318 -8.03 -11.41 -28.22
C LYS A 318 -6.87 -11.23 -27.23
N LEU A 319 -7.10 -11.63 -25.99
CA LEU A 319 -6.08 -11.62 -24.94
C LEU A 319 -5.34 -12.96 -24.92
N SER A 320 -4.05 -12.92 -24.60
CA SER A 320 -3.19 -14.11 -24.55
C SER A 320 -2.28 -14.10 -23.33
N SER A 321 -1.90 -15.29 -22.87
CA SER A 321 -0.97 -15.46 -21.76
C SER A 321 -0.12 -16.70 -21.99
N ARG A 322 1.14 -16.62 -21.56
CA ARG A 322 2.06 -17.77 -21.54
C ARG A 322 1.97 -18.57 -20.24
N HIS A 323 1.15 -18.17 -19.27
CA HIS A 323 1.04 -18.91 -18.01
C HIS A 323 0.30 -20.24 -18.23
N VAL A 324 0.79 -21.28 -17.58
CA VAL A 324 0.19 -22.61 -17.55
C VAL A 324 -0.39 -22.88 -16.17
N LYS A 325 -1.57 -23.52 -16.11
CA LYS A 325 -2.18 -23.96 -14.84
C LYS A 325 -1.36 -25.11 -14.25
N ILE A 326 -0.93 -24.97 -12.98
CA ILE A 326 -0.12 -25.98 -12.28
C ILE A 326 -0.95 -27.22 -11.93
N HIS A 327 -2.00 -27.04 -11.13
CA HIS A 327 -2.86 -28.15 -10.70
C HIS A 327 -3.95 -28.43 -11.74
N THR A 328 -3.79 -29.49 -12.52
CA THR A 328 -4.72 -29.92 -13.58
C THR A 328 -5.48 -31.20 -13.27
N LYS A 329 -5.00 -32.03 -12.32
CA LYS A 329 -5.69 -33.23 -11.82
C LYS A 329 -6.81 -32.88 -10.82
N LEU A 330 -7.61 -33.88 -10.45
CA LEU A 330 -8.66 -33.78 -9.43
C LEU A 330 -8.09 -33.28 -8.10
N LEU A 331 -8.88 -32.54 -7.32
CA LEU A 331 -8.40 -31.97 -6.05
C LEU A 331 -7.86 -33.02 -5.08
N ARG A 332 -8.52 -34.18 -4.98
CA ARG A 332 -8.09 -35.31 -4.14
C ARG A 332 -6.67 -35.78 -4.45
N ASP A 333 -6.22 -35.64 -5.70
CA ASP A 333 -4.90 -36.12 -6.11
C ASP A 333 -3.78 -35.17 -5.67
N HIS A 334 -4.12 -33.95 -5.22
CA HIS A 334 -3.20 -32.93 -4.76
C HIS A 334 -3.14 -32.78 -3.24
N ILE A 335 -3.78 -33.68 -2.47
CA ILE A 335 -3.81 -33.62 -1.00
C ILE A 335 -3.30 -34.96 -0.46
N TYR A 336 -2.35 -34.91 0.48
CA TYR A 336 -1.77 -36.14 1.05
C TYR A 336 -2.77 -36.89 1.94
N ASN A 337 -3.38 -36.21 2.90
CA ASN A 337 -4.36 -36.75 3.85
C ASN A 337 -5.81 -36.50 3.40
N TRP A 338 -6.14 -36.82 2.13
CA TRP A 338 -7.46 -36.54 1.55
C TRP A 338 -8.63 -37.10 2.34
N ALA A 339 -8.53 -38.32 2.88
CA ALA A 339 -9.61 -38.96 3.62
C ALA A 339 -10.04 -38.13 4.84
N ASP A 340 -9.08 -37.58 5.58
CA ASP A 340 -9.33 -36.75 6.76
C ASP A 340 -9.93 -35.39 6.37
N VAL A 341 -9.42 -34.78 5.30
CA VAL A 341 -9.96 -33.53 4.75
C VAL A 341 -11.41 -33.72 4.29
N ASN A 342 -11.67 -34.77 3.53
CA ASN A 342 -13.00 -35.14 3.06
C ASN A 342 -13.96 -35.31 4.25
N LYS A 343 -13.57 -36.11 5.24
CA LYS A 343 -14.35 -36.32 6.48
C LYS A 343 -14.60 -35.02 7.24
N THR A 344 -13.63 -34.11 7.28
CA THR A 344 -13.73 -32.83 8.01
C THR A 344 -14.71 -31.86 7.35
N LEU A 345 -14.78 -31.85 6.02
CA LEU A 345 -15.62 -30.91 5.26
C LEU A 345 -17.01 -31.46 4.94
N MET A 346 -17.20 -32.77 4.92
CA MET A 346 -18.49 -33.42 4.69
C MET A 346 -19.53 -32.97 5.74
N GLY A 347 -20.72 -32.57 5.30
CA GLY A 347 -21.78 -32.02 6.16
C GLY A 347 -21.56 -30.57 6.61
N THR A 348 -20.51 -29.91 6.14
CA THR A 348 -20.26 -28.48 6.41
C THR A 348 -20.65 -27.62 5.21
N GLN A 349 -20.73 -26.29 5.41
CA GLN A 349 -20.96 -25.34 4.30
C GLN A 349 -19.87 -25.37 3.21
N TYR A 350 -18.72 -26.01 3.48
CA TYR A 350 -17.60 -26.14 2.55
C TYR A 350 -17.55 -27.49 1.83
N GLU A 351 -18.54 -28.36 2.04
CA GLU A 351 -18.61 -29.68 1.40
C GLU A 351 -18.52 -29.57 -0.13
N SER A 352 -19.12 -28.53 -0.72
CA SER A 352 -19.07 -28.30 -2.16
C SER A 352 -17.66 -28.16 -2.73
N PHE A 353 -16.66 -27.80 -1.91
CA PHE A 353 -15.26 -27.70 -2.34
C PHE A 353 -14.62 -29.06 -2.64
N LEU A 354 -15.24 -30.17 -2.22
CA LEU A 354 -14.76 -31.53 -2.45
C LEU A 354 -15.06 -32.05 -3.87
N ASN A 355 -15.97 -31.39 -4.60
CA ASN A 355 -16.56 -31.88 -5.85
C ASN A 355 -15.86 -31.40 -7.14
N ASP A 356 -14.71 -30.72 -7.03
CA ASP A 356 -13.97 -30.10 -8.15
C ASP A 356 -12.69 -30.84 -8.58
#